data_AF-A0A6H1NBK9-F1
#
_entry.id   AF-A0A6H1NBK9-F1
#
_cell.length_a   1.000
_cell.length_b   1.000
_cell.length_c   1.000
_cell.angle_alpha   90.00
_cell.angle_beta   90.00
_cell.angle_gamma   90.00
#
_symmetry.space_group_name_H-M   'P 1'
#
loop_
_entity.id
_entity.type
_entity.pdbx_description
1 polymer ?
#
loop_
_entity_poly.entity_id
_entity_poly.type
_entity_poly.pdbx_seq_one_letter_code
_entity_poly.pdbx_strand_id
1 'polypeptide(L)' 'MRQAEACNEMMIVVWVQVLAMKDEGANGYPDPELFSILVGKADAGEARRHLRNAIEGALRSIAGDGASS' A
#
# COMPACT_ATOMS: atom_id res chain seq x y z
N MET A 1 8.82 8.26 17.86
CA MET A 1 9.57 7.97 16.62
C MET A 1 9.03 6.74 15.88
N ARG A 2 8.72 5.63 16.57
CA ARG A 2 8.22 4.37 15.98
C ARG A 2 7.08 4.49 14.94
N GLN A 3 6.13 5.41 15.15
CA GLN A 3 5.03 5.61 14.19
C GLN A 3 5.50 6.23 12.87
N ALA A 4 6.44 7.18 12.90
CA ALA A 4 6.96 7.81 11.70
C ALA A 4 7.82 6.83 10.89
N GLU A 5 8.62 6.01 11.57
CA GLU A 5 9.41 4.93 10.94
C GLU A 5 8.49 3.91 10.27
N ALA A 6 7.48 3.41 10.97
CA ALA A 6 6.50 2.49 10.40
C ALA A 6 5.76 3.10 9.20
N CYS A 7 5.33 4.37 9.27
CA CYS A 7 4.69 5.04 8.15
C CYS A 7 5.62 5.14 6.93
N ASN A 8 6.89 5.50 7.13
CA ASN A 8 7.85 5.63 6.02
C ASN A 8 8.09 4.28 5.33
N GLU A 9 8.32 3.22 6.11
CA GLU A 9 8.53 1.88 5.58
C GLU A 9 7.31 1.35 4.82
N MET A 10 6.11 1.56 5.36
CA MET A 10 4.87 1.13 4.71
C MET A 10 4.61 1.89 3.40
N MET A 11 4.86 3.21 3.38
CA MET A 11 4.65 4.03 2.18
C MET A 11 5.55 3.61 1.01
N ILE A 12 6.81 3.25 1.29
CA ILE A 12 7.73 2.77 0.25
C ILE A 12 7.18 1.50 -0.39
N VAL A 13 6.77 0.53 0.42
CA VAL A 13 6.27 -0.76 -0.06
C VAL A 13 4.95 -0.60 -0.84
N VAL A 14 4.03 0.24 -0.34
CA VAL A 14 2.77 0.52 -1.03
C VAL A 14 3.02 1.18 -2.39
N TRP A 15 3.93 2.14 -2.49
CA TRP A 15 4.25 2.79 -3.76
C TRP A 15 4.92 1.85 -4.77
N VAL A 16 5.83 0.98 -4.32
CA VAL A 16 6.47 -0.02 -5.19
C VAL A 16 5.42 -0.95 -5.80
N GLN A 17 4.46 -1.42 -5.00
CA GLN A 17 3.37 -2.27 -5.50
C GLN A 17 2.43 -1.53 -6.46
N VAL A 18 2.09 -0.26 -6.19
CA VAL A 18 1.28 0.55 -7.11
C VAL A 18 1.97 0.72 -8.45
N LEU A 19 3.28 0.97 -8.47
CA LEU A 19 4.05 1.10 -9.72
C LEU A 19 4.09 -0.22 -10.49
N ALA A 20 4.36 -1.35 -9.83
CA ALA A 20 4.35 -2.67 -10.45
C ALA A 20 2.99 -3.00 -11.10
N MET A 21 1.89 -2.61 -10.46
CA MET A 21 0.52 -2.84 -10.98
C MET A 21 0.16 -1.95 -12.17
N LYS A 22 0.80 -0.80 -12.35
CA LYS A 22 0.61 0.03 -13.55
C LYS A 22 1.25 -0.60 -14.79
N ASP A 23 2.31 -1.38 -14.61
CA ASP A 23 3.03 -2.03 -15.70
C ASP A 23 2.43 -3.41 -16.06
N GLU A 24 1.90 -4.16 -15.07
CA GLU A 24 1.44 -5.55 -15.26
C GLU A 24 -0.10 -5.71 -15.22
N GLY A 25 -0.84 -4.65 -14.90
CA GLY A 25 -2.29 -4.70 -14.66
C GLY A 25 -2.63 -5.07 -13.22
N ALA A 26 -3.79 -4.61 -12.72
CA ALA A 26 -4.18 -4.62 -11.30
C ALA A 26 -4.41 -6.01 -10.66
N ASN A 27 -4.03 -7.11 -11.32
CA ASN A 27 -4.32 -8.45 -10.86
C ASN A 27 -3.35 -8.85 -9.74
N GLY A 28 -3.83 -8.80 -8.49
CA GLY A 28 -3.07 -9.27 -7.33
C GLY A 28 -2.69 -8.20 -6.30
N TYR A 29 -3.22 -6.97 -6.40
CA TYR A 29 -2.99 -5.95 -5.37
C TYR A 29 -4.07 -5.94 -4.25
N PRO A 30 -3.69 -5.74 -2.98
CA PRO A 30 -2.31 -5.84 -2.49
C PRO A 30 -1.85 -7.30 -2.50
N ASP A 31 -0.56 -7.52 -2.78
CA ASP A 31 0.02 -8.86 -2.65
C ASP A 31 -0.19 -9.35 -1.21
N PRO A 32 -0.78 -10.56 -1.00
CA PRO A 32 -1.15 -11.02 0.34
C PRO A 32 0.02 -11.18 1.31
N GLU A 33 1.20 -11.57 0.81
CA GLU A 33 2.40 -11.76 1.64
C GLU A 33 2.93 -10.39 2.11
N LEU A 34 3.05 -9.44 1.18
CA LEU A 34 3.43 -8.06 1.47
C LEU A 34 2.39 -7.36 2.36
N PHE A 35 1.10 -7.62 2.19
CA PHE A 35 0.06 -7.06 3.05
C PHE A 35 0.22 -7.54 4.51
N SER A 36 0.55 -8.81 4.72
CA SER A 36 0.83 -9.35 6.06
C SER A 36 2.04 -8.65 6.72
N ILE A 37 3.11 -8.41 5.95
CA ILE A 37 4.30 -7.67 6.42
C ILE A 37 3.94 -6.23 6.80
N LEU A 38 3.14 -5.55 5.98
CA LEU A 38 2.68 -4.18 6.23
C LEU A 38 1.84 -4.11 7.51
N VAL A 39 0.95 -5.07 7.75
CA VAL A 39 0.16 -5.15 8.98
C VAL A 39 1.06 -5.31 10.21
N GLY A 40 2.06 -6.19 10.14
CA GLY A 40 3.02 -6.37 11.24
C GLY A 40 3.79 -5.08 11.57
N LYS A 41 4.23 -4.35 10.55
CA LYS A 41 4.91 -3.04 10.72
C LYS A 41 3.97 -1.97 11.27
N ALA A 42 2.74 -1.92 10.77
CA ALA A 42 1.71 -1.02 11.26
C ALA A 42 1.41 -1.24 12.75
N ASP A 43 1.30 -2.49 13.18
CA ASP A 43 1.00 -2.82 14.57
C ASP A 43 2.18 -2.48 15.49
N ALA A 44 3.42 -2.77 15.06
CA ALA A 44 4.62 -2.41 15.81
C ALA A 44 4.81 -0.89 15.98
N GLY A 45 4.31 -0.10 15.02
CA GLY A 45 4.41 1.36 15.00
C GLY A 45 3.13 2.11 15.40
N GLU A 46 2.08 1.43 15.86
CA GLU A 46 0.76 2.05 16.15
C GLU A 46 0.21 2.86 14.95
N ALA A 47 0.44 2.36 13.73
CA ALA A 47 0.20 3.07 12.48
C ALA A 47 -0.89 2.43 11.60
N ARG A 48 -1.70 1.50 12.14
CA ARG A 48 -2.74 0.75 11.40
C ARG A 48 -3.73 1.64 10.64
N ARG A 49 -4.09 2.81 11.21
CA ARG A 49 -4.94 3.81 10.54
C ARG A 49 -4.28 4.39 9.27
N HIS A 50 -2.97 4.62 9.30
CA HIS A 50 -2.23 5.17 8.17
C HIS A 50 -2.07 4.13 7.07
N LEU A 51 -1.82 2.86 7.44
CA LEU A 51 -1.79 1.76 6.50
C LEU A 51 -3.11 1.63 5.73
N ARG A 52 -4.25 1.67 6.45
CA ARG A 52 -5.57 1.64 5.82
C ARG A 52 -5.75 2.76 4.81
N ASN A 53 -5.45 4.00 5.19
CA ASN A 53 -5.58 5.17 4.31
C ASN A 53 -4.67 5.05 3.07
N ALA A 54 -3.45 4.53 3.25
CA ALA A 54 -2.50 4.33 2.14
C ALA A 54 -3.02 3.29 1.13
N ILE A 55 -3.56 2.17 1.61
CA ILE A 55 -4.15 1.13 0.74
C ILE A 55 -5.40 1.66 0.02
N GLU A 56 -6.29 2.36 0.73
CA GLU A 56 -7.48 2.95 0.12
C GLU A 56 -7.11 3.99 -0.96
N GLY A 57 -6.07 4.80 -0.73
CA GLY A 57 -5.53 5.74 -1.72
C GLY A 57 -4.91 5.04 -2.94
N ALA A 58 -4.12 3.99 -2.70
CA ALA A 58 -3.52 3.17 -3.75
C ALA A 58 -4.56 2.51 -4.64
N LEU A 59 -5.60 1.90 -4.06
CA LEU A 59 -6.72 1.30 -4.80
C LEU A 59 -7.42 2.32 -5.69
N ARG A 60 -7.65 3.55 -5.19
CA ARG A 60 -8.22 4.65 -5.99
C ARG A 60 -7.31 5.05 -7.15
N SER A 61 -5.98 5.11 -6.92
CA SER A 61 -5.02 5.43 -7.97
C SER A 61 -4.96 4.37 -9.06
N ILE A 62 -5.07 3.09 -8.71
CA ILE A 62 -5.08 1.99 -9.66
C ILE A 62 -6.42 1.95 -10.44
N ALA A 63 -7.55 2.17 -9.74
CA ALA A 63 -8.87 2.17 -10.36
C ALA A 63 -9.12 3.38 -11.28
N GLY A 64 -8.55 4.55 -10.96
CA GLY A 64 -8.70 5.77 -11.76
C GLY A 64 -8.04 5.71 -13.13
N ASP A 65 -6.93 4.97 -13.27
CA ASP A 65 -6.25 4.77 -14.55
C ASP A 65 -6.98 3.78 -15.49
N GLY A 66 -7.91 2.96 -14.96
CA GLY A 66 -8.71 2.02 -15.75
C GLY A 66 -9.98 2.62 -16.38
N ALA A 67 -10.34 3.86 -16.04
CA ALA A 67 -11.57 4.53 -16.48
C ALA A 67 -11.38 5.53 -17.64
N SER A 68 -10.25 5.44 -18.35
CA SER A 68 -10.01 6.19 -19.58
C SER A 68 -10.03 5.22 -20.77
N SER A 69 -11.21 4.88 -21.25
CA SER A 69 -11.42 4.20 -22.54
C SER A 69 -12.71 4.71 -23.17
#